data_AF-A0AAF1D732-F1
#
_entry.id   AF-A0AAF1D732-F1
#
_cell.length_a   1.000
_cell.length_b   1.000
_cell.length_c   1.000
_cell.angle_alpha   90.00
_cell.angle_beta   90.00
_cell.angle_gamma   90.00
#
_symmetry.space_group_name_H-M   'P 1'
#
loop_
_entity.id
_entity.type
_entity.pdbx_description
1 polymer ?
#
loop_
_entity_poly.entity_id
_entity_poly.type
_entity_poly.pdbx_seq_one_letter_code
_entity_poly.pdbx_strand_id
1 'polypeptide(L)'
;MRNKGKKRMMFLLVVASVIGFSGCSYQKESKATAQASSVVNLMEQSEIGSMDTLSTQDTASINAQVNVFDGLYQIDDTNKVAPAIAKDFPNISDDGLTYTITLREDATWSNGEPVTAKDFIYAWQRLATPANQANYMFLLDGTFKNGTEIINGEKDPSELGAKATDEYTIEIQLEQPVPYLTSILAFTPFFPQNEAFVTEKGDAYGTSSENILTNGPFLMKNWDQASSTWDLEKNEDYYNRDAIKLENIHYEVIKEAVTGYNLFNEGQLDMADIYGEYVKQNDANEELQTVLTSYIHYFKMNQKRDGKDTIFANENVRKAVYYAIDKEALVKDVLSDGSEAINGFIPNNFVFNPETGKDFREDAPLEGPDKATALAYWQKATADIGDKISIEMLTKDTDADKKVAEFIQDQLQTVLPGLTVEIKSVPLNNSIELTRKSDYELAIGTWGPDYQDPMTYLYNLVSPNNTNYENKDYDQLIADSNTTYANDLATRWDTMIKAEKLLVEETAGIVPIYQRARSIMVNPSLKGVYYPTFGPSTIIKYAYMEE
;
A
#
# COMPACT_ATOMS: atom_id res chain seq x y z
N MET A 1 43.01 41.72 27.96
CA MET A 1 42.07 42.83 28.27
C MET A 1 42.43 44.05 27.41
N ARG A 2 41.44 44.89 27.03
CA ARG A 2 41.55 46.23 26.37
C ARG A 2 42.44 46.29 25.09
N ASN A 3 41.95 46.34 23.85
CA ASN A 3 40.88 47.14 23.17
C ASN A 3 41.28 48.59 22.78
N LYS A 4 41.44 48.83 21.46
CA LYS A 4 41.32 50.08 20.64
C LYS A 4 41.87 49.78 19.22
N GLY A 5 41.39 50.31 18.09
CA GLY A 5 40.12 51.02 17.86
C GLY A 5 40.04 51.83 16.54
N LYS A 6 39.31 51.33 15.53
CA LYS A 6 38.60 52.04 14.42
C LYS A 6 39.35 52.85 13.33
N LYS A 7 38.98 52.53 12.06
CA LYS A 7 38.77 53.38 10.85
C LYS A 7 39.95 54.15 10.20
N ARG A 8 40.12 53.94 8.88
CA ARG A 8 39.72 54.95 7.85
C ARG A 8 39.56 54.34 6.43
N MET A 9 39.11 55.17 5.49
CA MET A 9 38.56 54.86 4.16
C MET A 9 39.19 55.80 3.11
N MET A 10 39.39 55.37 1.85
CA MET A 10 39.93 56.23 0.78
C MET A 10 39.48 55.84 -0.65
N PHE A 11 39.54 56.81 -1.56
CA PHE A 11 39.11 56.82 -2.99
C PHE A 11 40.31 57.21 -3.90
N LEU A 12 40.30 57.19 -5.25
CA LEU A 12 39.31 56.98 -6.35
C LEU A 12 40.12 56.45 -7.59
N LEU A 13 39.57 55.83 -8.64
CA LEU A 13 39.13 56.40 -9.95
C LEU A 13 38.79 55.21 -10.90
N VAL A 14 37.71 55.17 -11.70
CA VAL A 14 37.47 55.74 -13.08
C VAL A 14 38.68 55.63 -14.04
N VAL A 15 38.62 55.28 -15.33
CA VAL A 15 37.60 55.26 -16.43
C VAL A 15 37.91 54.03 -17.35
N ALA A 16 37.19 53.58 -18.39
CA ALA A 16 36.02 54.03 -19.19
C ALA A 16 35.31 52.81 -19.86
N SER A 17 34.55 53.03 -20.96
CA SER A 17 33.94 51.98 -21.80
C SER A 17 34.00 52.36 -23.29
N VAL A 18 34.27 51.41 -24.19
CA VAL A 18 34.10 51.56 -25.66
C VAL A 18 33.61 50.23 -26.24
N ILE A 19 32.63 50.29 -27.14
CA ILE A 19 32.04 49.13 -27.83
C ILE A 19 32.69 48.98 -29.21
N GLY A 20 32.98 47.75 -29.64
CA GLY A 20 33.49 47.45 -30.99
C GLY A 20 33.04 46.07 -31.47
N PHE A 21 32.08 46.02 -32.38
CA PHE A 21 31.60 44.79 -33.02
C PHE A 21 32.57 44.36 -34.14
N SER A 22 32.99 43.09 -34.14
CA SER A 22 33.48 42.37 -35.32
C SER A 22 33.40 40.88 -35.03
N GLY A 23 32.64 40.14 -35.84
CA GLY A 23 32.38 38.72 -35.62
C GLY A 23 33.40 37.81 -36.29
N CYS A 24 33.72 36.69 -35.63
CA CYS A 24 34.28 35.51 -36.28
C CYS A 24 33.25 34.37 -36.20
N SER A 25 33.11 33.61 -37.28
CA SER A 25 32.17 32.48 -37.37
C SER A 25 32.62 31.33 -36.48
N TYR A 26 31.80 30.95 -35.49
CA TYR A 26 32.00 29.69 -34.78
C TYR A 26 31.61 28.52 -35.67
N GLN A 27 32.55 27.62 -35.90
CA GLN A 27 32.34 26.41 -36.70
C GLN A 27 31.57 25.39 -35.85
N LYS A 28 30.41 24.95 -36.33
CA LYS A 28 29.50 24.08 -35.57
C LYS A 28 30.01 22.64 -35.58
N GLU A 29 30.85 22.29 -34.60
CA GLU A 29 31.12 20.88 -34.31
C GLU A 29 29.81 20.19 -33.93
N SER A 30 29.52 19.08 -34.61
CA SER A 30 28.40 18.22 -34.26
C SER A 30 28.76 17.48 -32.97
N LYS A 31 28.14 17.88 -31.84
CA LYS A 31 27.98 16.95 -30.72
C LYS A 31 27.35 15.68 -31.27
N ALA A 32 28.05 14.55 -31.17
CA ALA A 32 27.38 13.27 -31.24
C ALA A 32 26.39 13.21 -30.06
N THR A 33 25.15 12.82 -30.33
CA THR A 33 24.18 12.46 -29.30
C THR A 33 24.61 11.15 -28.67
N ALA A 34 25.52 11.24 -27.71
CA ALA A 34 25.48 10.30 -26.60
C ALA A 34 24.13 10.51 -25.92
N GLN A 35 23.24 9.54 -26.05
CA GLN A 35 21.98 9.49 -25.34
C GLN A 35 22.32 9.25 -23.87
N ALA A 36 22.48 10.34 -23.12
CA ALA A 36 22.64 10.26 -21.68
C ALA A 36 21.34 9.70 -21.13
N SER A 37 21.39 8.51 -20.51
CA SER A 37 20.25 7.92 -19.83
C SER A 37 19.80 8.87 -18.72
N SER A 38 18.71 9.59 -18.97
CA SER A 38 18.05 10.41 -17.97
C SER A 38 17.59 9.50 -16.84
N VAL A 39 18.18 9.68 -15.66
CA VAL A 39 17.62 9.11 -14.43
C VAL A 39 16.22 9.69 -14.26
N VAL A 40 15.22 8.83 -14.10
CA VAL A 40 13.86 9.26 -13.73
C VAL A 40 13.81 9.42 -12.21
N ASN A 41 13.34 10.57 -11.74
CA ASN A 41 13.46 10.97 -10.34
C ASN A 41 12.06 10.95 -9.71
N LEU A 42 11.83 10.00 -8.82
CA LEU A 42 10.53 9.72 -8.22
C LEU A 42 10.57 10.00 -6.70
N MET A 43 9.39 10.07 -6.09
CA MET A 43 9.26 10.23 -4.64
C MET A 43 8.39 9.14 -4.01
N GLU A 44 8.64 8.87 -2.74
CA GLU A 44 7.77 8.09 -1.85
C GLU A 44 7.43 8.90 -0.59
N GLN A 45 6.34 8.55 0.10
CA GLN A 45 5.93 9.24 1.33
C GLN A 45 6.40 8.55 2.63
N SER A 46 7.06 7.40 2.52
CA SER A 46 7.65 6.67 3.65
C SER A 46 8.90 5.90 3.25
N GLU A 47 9.72 5.61 4.25
CA GLU A 47 10.93 4.80 4.17
C GLU A 47 10.57 3.31 3.95
N ILE A 48 11.35 2.57 3.14
CA ILE A 48 11.15 1.12 2.92
C ILE A 48 11.35 0.36 4.24
N GLY A 49 10.36 -0.43 4.66
CA GLY A 49 10.45 -1.25 5.87
C GLY A 49 11.38 -2.47 5.72
N SER A 50 11.23 -3.23 4.63
CA SER A 50 12.07 -4.39 4.31
C SER A 50 12.00 -4.81 2.84
N MET A 51 13.09 -5.42 2.35
CA MET A 51 13.16 -6.10 1.06
C MET A 51 13.16 -7.64 1.16
N ASP A 52 13.00 -8.22 2.37
CA ASP A 52 12.54 -9.61 2.49
C ASP A 52 11.01 -9.62 2.33
N THR A 53 10.51 -10.33 1.33
CA THR A 53 9.07 -10.35 1.01
C THR A 53 8.19 -10.95 2.12
N LEU A 54 8.78 -11.68 3.08
CA LEU A 54 8.08 -12.11 4.31
C LEU A 54 7.73 -10.95 5.26
N SER A 55 8.58 -9.93 5.28
CA SER A 55 8.52 -8.78 6.19
C SER A 55 7.72 -7.61 5.60
N THR A 56 7.21 -7.76 4.38
CA THR A 56 6.31 -6.81 3.70
C THR A 56 5.18 -6.35 4.62
N GLN A 57 4.94 -5.05 4.69
CA GLN A 57 3.91 -4.45 5.56
C GLN A 57 3.43 -3.05 5.13
N ASP A 58 4.10 -2.42 4.17
CA ASP A 58 3.91 -1.04 3.80
C ASP A 58 4.04 -0.84 2.29
N THR A 59 3.49 0.26 1.79
CA THR A 59 3.39 0.52 0.35
C THR A 59 4.74 0.85 -0.30
N ALA A 60 5.71 1.43 0.42
CA ALA A 60 7.03 1.71 -0.14
C ALA A 60 7.82 0.41 -0.35
N SER A 61 7.78 -0.52 0.61
CA SER A 61 8.27 -1.89 0.45
C SER A 61 7.61 -2.61 -0.72
N ILE A 62 6.27 -2.58 -0.85
CA ILE A 62 5.58 -3.24 -1.97
C ILE A 62 5.99 -2.63 -3.31
N ASN A 63 5.99 -1.29 -3.43
CA ASN A 63 6.40 -0.57 -4.65
C ASN A 63 7.86 -0.87 -5.03
N ALA A 64 8.78 -0.92 -4.07
CA ALA A 64 10.17 -1.29 -4.33
C ALA A 64 10.30 -2.77 -4.76
N GLN A 65 9.61 -3.68 -4.06
CA GLN A 65 9.65 -5.12 -4.34
C GLN A 65 9.13 -5.47 -5.74
N VAL A 66 8.00 -4.91 -6.22
CA VAL A 66 7.47 -5.21 -7.57
C VAL A 66 8.36 -4.70 -8.73
N ASN A 67 9.34 -3.83 -8.44
CA ASN A 67 10.29 -3.35 -9.44
C ASN A 67 11.63 -4.12 -9.42
N VAL A 68 11.91 -4.96 -8.42
CA VAL A 68 13.15 -5.77 -8.36
C VAL A 68 12.92 -7.27 -8.25
N PHE A 69 11.71 -7.70 -7.94
CA PHE A 69 11.27 -9.09 -8.00
C PHE A 69 10.19 -9.27 -9.06
N ASP A 70 10.03 -10.49 -9.56
CA ASP A 70 8.92 -10.89 -10.42
C ASP A 70 8.27 -12.18 -9.89
N GLY A 71 6.93 -12.19 -9.85
CA GLY A 71 6.14 -13.28 -9.31
C GLY A 71 5.71 -14.31 -10.36
N LEU A 72 4.83 -15.24 -9.97
CA LEU A 72 4.14 -16.11 -10.94
C LEU A 72 3.27 -15.27 -11.88
N TYR A 73 2.59 -14.29 -11.32
CA TYR A 73 1.71 -13.35 -12.00
C TYR A 73 2.09 -11.91 -11.61
N GLN A 74 1.60 -10.96 -12.39
CA GLN A 74 1.71 -9.51 -12.19
C GLN A 74 0.34 -8.85 -12.44
N ILE A 75 0.24 -7.53 -12.27
CA ILE A 75 -0.96 -6.75 -12.60
C ILE A 75 -0.70 -5.97 -13.90
N ASP A 76 -1.67 -5.98 -14.82
CA ASP A 76 -1.61 -5.27 -16.10
C ASP A 76 -2.16 -3.83 -16.02
N ASP A 77 -2.02 -3.09 -17.13
CA ASP A 77 -2.51 -1.71 -17.32
C ASP A 77 -4.05 -1.58 -17.33
N THR A 78 -4.76 -2.70 -17.23
CA THR A 78 -6.23 -2.79 -17.20
C THR A 78 -6.79 -3.24 -15.84
N ASN A 79 -5.95 -3.25 -14.79
CA ASN A 79 -6.28 -3.73 -13.43
C ASN A 79 -6.65 -5.22 -13.38
N LYS A 80 -5.95 -6.06 -14.14
CA LYS A 80 -6.14 -7.51 -14.11
C LYS A 80 -4.85 -8.26 -13.83
N VAL A 81 -4.99 -9.45 -13.25
CA VAL A 81 -3.89 -10.39 -13.07
C VAL A 81 -3.47 -10.95 -14.43
N ALA A 82 -2.17 -10.96 -14.72
CA ALA A 82 -1.59 -11.50 -15.95
C ALA A 82 -0.36 -12.38 -15.65
N PRO A 83 -0.01 -13.39 -16.47
CA PRO A 83 1.19 -14.20 -16.29
C PRO A 83 2.49 -13.38 -16.32
N ALA A 84 3.50 -13.84 -15.56
CA ALA A 84 4.85 -13.26 -15.50
C ALA A 84 5.93 -14.35 -15.61
N ILE A 85 6.29 -15.00 -14.49
CA ILE A 85 7.14 -16.21 -14.51
C ILE A 85 6.33 -17.47 -14.83
N ALA A 86 5.03 -17.51 -14.50
CA ALA A 86 4.14 -18.51 -15.07
C ALA A 86 4.00 -18.29 -16.59
N LYS A 87 4.00 -19.36 -17.38
CA LYS A 87 3.79 -19.28 -18.84
C LYS A 87 2.36 -18.87 -19.20
N ASP A 88 1.40 -19.34 -18.41
CA ASP A 88 -0.04 -19.20 -18.58
C ASP A 88 -0.73 -19.16 -17.20
N PHE A 89 -2.05 -18.96 -17.19
CA PHE A 89 -2.90 -19.18 -16.02
C PHE A 89 -2.86 -20.64 -15.51
N PRO A 90 -3.21 -20.89 -14.23
CA PRO A 90 -3.16 -22.25 -13.66
C PRO A 90 -4.15 -23.18 -14.37
N ASN A 91 -3.77 -24.44 -14.54
CA ASN A 91 -4.73 -25.51 -14.75
C ASN A 91 -5.37 -25.86 -13.39
N ILE A 92 -6.68 -25.72 -13.28
CA ILE A 92 -7.44 -25.91 -12.03
C ILE A 92 -8.30 -27.17 -12.15
N SER A 93 -8.33 -28.01 -11.11
CA SER A 93 -9.17 -29.21 -11.04
C SER A 93 -10.67 -28.90 -10.97
N ASP A 94 -11.51 -29.87 -11.38
CA ASP A 94 -12.99 -29.76 -11.39
C ASP A 94 -13.62 -29.39 -10.03
N ASP A 95 -12.92 -29.63 -8.91
CA ASP A 95 -13.35 -29.30 -7.55
C ASP A 95 -12.85 -27.93 -7.05
N GLY A 96 -11.94 -27.28 -7.78
CA GLY A 96 -11.30 -26.02 -7.41
C GLY A 96 -10.16 -26.15 -6.38
N LEU A 97 -9.70 -27.36 -6.07
CA LEU A 97 -8.75 -27.60 -4.97
C LEU A 97 -7.29 -27.80 -5.39
N THR A 98 -7.00 -28.12 -6.66
CA THR A 98 -5.64 -28.38 -7.14
C THR A 98 -5.31 -27.45 -8.31
N TYR A 99 -4.21 -26.71 -8.19
CA TYR A 99 -3.72 -25.75 -9.19
C TYR A 99 -2.35 -26.23 -9.70
N THR A 100 -2.20 -26.44 -11.01
CA THR A 100 -0.90 -26.73 -11.65
C THR A 100 -0.43 -25.52 -12.46
N ILE A 101 0.79 -25.06 -12.20
CA ILE A 101 1.38 -23.85 -12.79
C ILE A 101 2.73 -24.22 -13.40
N THR A 102 2.89 -24.01 -14.71
CA THR A 102 4.16 -24.20 -15.41
C THR A 102 4.88 -22.87 -15.59
N LEU A 103 6.14 -22.82 -15.15
CA LEU A 103 7.03 -21.68 -15.21
C LEU A 103 7.73 -21.59 -16.56
N ARG A 104 8.25 -20.40 -16.88
CA ARG A 104 9.20 -20.18 -17.96
C ARG A 104 10.61 -20.69 -17.60
N GLU A 105 11.36 -21.10 -18.62
CA GLU A 105 12.68 -21.76 -18.48
C GLU A 105 13.86 -20.80 -18.72
N ASP A 106 13.57 -19.53 -19.00
CA ASP A 106 14.50 -18.43 -19.34
C ASP A 106 14.51 -17.31 -18.29
N ALA A 107 13.85 -17.50 -17.14
CA ALA A 107 13.95 -16.59 -16.01
C ALA A 107 15.17 -16.92 -15.14
N THR A 108 15.97 -15.89 -14.82
CA THR A 108 17.16 -16.01 -13.98
C THR A 108 17.17 -15.00 -12.85
N TRP A 109 17.75 -15.43 -11.73
CA TRP A 109 18.22 -14.57 -10.64
C TRP A 109 19.38 -13.68 -11.11
N SER A 110 19.60 -12.56 -10.42
CA SER A 110 20.64 -11.56 -10.72
C SER A 110 22.09 -12.03 -10.46
N ASN A 111 22.29 -13.33 -10.23
CA ASN A 111 23.59 -14.02 -10.21
C ASN A 111 23.76 -15.01 -11.38
N GLY A 112 22.75 -15.13 -12.27
CA GLY A 112 22.71 -16.06 -13.39
C GLY A 112 22.17 -17.46 -13.08
N GLU A 113 21.71 -17.74 -11.85
CA GLU A 113 21.02 -18.99 -11.53
C GLU A 113 19.57 -18.98 -12.06
N PRO A 114 19.02 -20.10 -12.56
CA PRO A 114 17.64 -20.16 -13.02
C PRO A 114 16.65 -19.95 -11.88
N VAL A 115 15.54 -19.27 -12.14
CA VAL A 115 14.38 -19.24 -11.22
C VAL A 115 13.58 -20.53 -11.42
N THR A 116 13.42 -21.30 -10.35
CA THR A 116 12.81 -22.64 -10.42
C THR A 116 11.54 -22.73 -9.57
N ALA A 117 10.76 -23.80 -9.78
CA ALA A 117 9.59 -24.11 -8.96
C ALA A 117 9.94 -24.19 -7.46
N LYS A 118 11.18 -24.59 -7.11
CA LYS A 118 11.64 -24.70 -5.73
C LYS A 118 11.75 -23.36 -5.01
N ASP A 119 12.12 -22.28 -5.71
CA ASP A 119 12.31 -20.96 -5.10
C ASP A 119 10.98 -20.39 -4.58
N PHE A 120 9.87 -20.72 -5.26
CA PHE A 120 8.51 -20.43 -4.80
C PHE A 120 8.12 -21.30 -3.60
N ILE A 121 8.36 -22.61 -3.67
CA ILE A 121 8.06 -23.52 -2.55
C ILE A 121 8.83 -23.11 -1.28
N TYR A 122 10.12 -22.81 -1.41
CA TYR A 122 10.96 -22.32 -0.32
C TYR A 122 10.42 -21.03 0.29
N ALA A 123 10.09 -20.03 -0.53
CA ALA A 123 9.50 -18.77 -0.06
C ALA A 123 8.19 -18.99 0.70
N TRP A 124 7.27 -19.81 0.17
CA TRP A 124 5.98 -20.09 0.80
C TRP A 124 6.12 -20.93 2.07
N GLN A 125 7.12 -21.82 2.14
CA GLN A 125 7.46 -22.54 3.37
C GLN A 125 8.06 -21.61 4.43
N ARG A 126 8.92 -20.64 4.06
CA ARG A 126 9.33 -19.58 5.00
C ARG A 126 8.14 -18.72 5.44
N LEU A 127 7.18 -18.43 4.56
CA LEU A 127 5.95 -17.67 4.87
C LEU A 127 5.03 -18.41 5.85
N ALA A 128 4.91 -19.73 5.72
CA ALA A 128 4.14 -20.56 6.66
C ALA A 128 4.82 -20.75 8.03
N THR A 129 6.16 -20.63 8.10
CA THR A 129 6.95 -20.96 9.28
C THR A 129 6.67 -19.99 10.44
N PRO A 130 6.09 -20.45 11.59
CA PRO A 130 5.67 -19.55 12.67
C PRO A 130 6.81 -18.73 13.29
N ALA A 131 8.01 -19.32 13.34
CA ALA A 131 9.20 -18.69 13.89
C ALA A 131 9.65 -17.44 13.11
N ASN A 132 9.26 -17.32 11.84
CA ASN A 132 9.62 -16.18 10.99
C ASN A 132 8.70 -14.96 11.19
N GLN A 133 7.55 -15.14 11.87
CA GLN A 133 6.58 -14.06 12.18
C GLN A 133 6.14 -13.23 10.95
N ALA A 134 6.14 -13.84 9.77
CA ALA A 134 5.85 -13.18 8.50
C ALA A 134 4.45 -12.55 8.48
N ASN A 135 4.35 -11.27 8.11
CA ASN A 135 3.13 -10.47 8.28
C ASN A 135 1.92 -11.01 7.49
N TYR A 136 2.17 -11.72 6.40
CA TYR A 136 1.15 -12.26 5.49
C TYR A 136 0.96 -13.78 5.59
N MET A 137 1.46 -14.44 6.65
CA MET A 137 1.25 -15.89 6.84
C MET A 137 -0.23 -16.30 6.85
N PHE A 138 -1.12 -15.39 7.27
CA PHE A 138 -2.58 -15.59 7.27
C PHE A 138 -3.18 -15.84 5.87
N LEU A 139 -2.46 -15.54 4.78
CA LEU A 139 -2.88 -15.87 3.41
C LEU A 139 -2.63 -17.34 3.02
N LEU A 140 -1.96 -18.10 3.89
CA LEU A 140 -1.83 -19.56 3.78
C LEU A 140 -2.83 -20.29 4.70
N ASP A 141 -3.24 -19.65 5.81
CA ASP A 141 -4.20 -20.16 6.79
C ASP A 141 -5.56 -20.45 6.13
N GLY A 142 -6.13 -21.62 6.39
CA GLY A 142 -7.35 -22.13 5.75
C GLY A 142 -7.33 -22.17 4.22
N THR A 143 -6.18 -21.94 3.58
CA THR A 143 -6.07 -21.71 2.13
C THR A 143 -5.23 -22.81 1.50
N PHE A 144 -3.94 -22.84 1.83
CA PHE A 144 -3.05 -23.92 1.40
C PHE A 144 -3.23 -25.12 2.32
N LYS A 145 -3.24 -26.33 1.76
CA LYS A 145 -3.36 -27.55 2.55
C LYS A 145 -2.27 -27.65 3.61
N ASN A 146 -2.65 -28.03 4.81
CA ASN A 146 -1.82 -28.05 6.01
C ASN A 146 -1.39 -26.66 6.52
N GLY A 147 -1.86 -25.56 5.91
CA GLY A 147 -1.42 -24.19 6.21
C GLY A 147 -1.73 -23.79 7.66
N THR A 148 -2.96 -24.04 8.11
CA THR A 148 -3.39 -23.79 9.49
C THR A 148 -2.57 -24.57 10.50
N GLU A 149 -2.32 -25.87 10.29
CA GLU A 149 -1.54 -26.67 11.25
C GLU A 149 -0.05 -26.31 11.26
N ILE A 150 0.52 -25.88 10.12
CA ILE A 150 1.90 -25.38 10.07
C ILE A 150 2.01 -24.05 10.83
N ILE A 151 1.07 -23.12 10.63
CA ILE A 151 1.03 -21.82 11.33
C ILE A 151 0.83 -21.99 12.85
N ASN A 152 0.08 -23.02 13.27
CA ASN A 152 -0.07 -23.39 14.68
C ASN A 152 1.13 -24.20 15.24
N GLY A 153 2.10 -24.59 14.40
CA GLY A 153 3.28 -25.37 14.80
C GLY A 153 3.00 -26.87 15.05
N GLU A 154 1.90 -27.39 14.51
CA GLU A 154 1.45 -28.79 14.63
C GLU A 154 1.99 -29.70 13.52
N LYS A 155 2.44 -29.12 12.39
CA LYS A 155 3.07 -29.80 11.24
C LYS A 155 4.37 -29.12 10.82
N ASP A 156 5.21 -29.84 10.08
CA ASP A 156 6.46 -29.28 9.54
C ASP A 156 6.17 -28.41 8.29
N PRO A 157 6.86 -27.26 8.09
CA PRO A 157 6.66 -26.43 6.89
C PRO A 157 6.84 -27.18 5.56
N SER A 158 7.67 -28.23 5.52
CA SER A 158 7.82 -29.07 4.33
C SER A 158 6.58 -29.89 3.96
N GLU A 159 5.58 -29.98 4.86
CA GLU A 159 4.27 -30.57 4.59
C GLU A 159 3.27 -29.60 3.93
N LEU A 160 3.64 -28.33 3.69
CA LEU A 160 2.75 -27.33 3.08
C LEU A 160 2.17 -27.85 1.75
N GLY A 161 0.92 -27.47 1.46
CA GLY A 161 0.15 -27.81 0.26
C GLY A 161 0.68 -27.21 -1.04
N ALA A 162 1.98 -27.14 -1.23
CA ALA A 162 2.62 -26.70 -2.47
C ALA A 162 3.94 -27.47 -2.68
N LYS A 163 4.15 -27.99 -3.89
CA LYS A 163 5.36 -28.74 -4.26
C LYS A 163 5.82 -28.43 -5.67
N ALA A 164 7.12 -28.55 -5.88
CA ALA A 164 7.71 -28.65 -7.21
C ALA A 164 7.55 -30.10 -7.71
N THR A 165 6.79 -30.33 -8.78
CA THR A 165 6.64 -31.67 -9.40
C THR A 165 7.79 -31.98 -10.35
N ASP A 166 8.37 -30.94 -10.95
CA ASP A 166 9.64 -30.94 -11.66
C ASP A 166 10.35 -29.58 -11.41
N GLU A 167 11.35 -29.23 -12.21
CA GLU A 167 12.14 -28.00 -12.05
C GLU A 167 11.33 -26.72 -12.37
N TYR A 168 10.32 -26.81 -13.25
CA TYR A 168 9.53 -25.70 -13.76
C TYR A 168 8.00 -25.90 -13.62
N THR A 169 7.54 -26.88 -12.84
CA THR A 169 6.10 -27.10 -12.58
C THR A 169 5.80 -27.12 -11.09
N ILE A 170 4.93 -26.21 -10.66
CA ILE A 170 4.38 -26.13 -9.30
C ILE A 170 3.00 -26.80 -9.29
N GLU A 171 2.72 -27.61 -8.26
CA GLU A 171 1.38 -28.07 -7.92
C GLU A 171 1.02 -27.55 -6.53
N ILE A 172 -0.07 -26.78 -6.43
CA ILE A 172 -0.68 -26.31 -5.18
C ILE A 172 -1.92 -27.16 -4.91
N GLN A 173 -2.12 -27.52 -3.65
CA GLN A 173 -3.30 -28.18 -3.11
C GLN A 173 -3.90 -27.30 -2.00
N LEU A 174 -5.16 -26.94 -2.15
CA LEU A 174 -5.91 -26.14 -1.19
C LEU A 174 -6.72 -27.00 -0.21
N GLU A 175 -7.18 -26.37 0.87
CA GLU A 175 -8.17 -26.95 1.81
C GLU A 175 -9.61 -26.71 1.34
N GLN A 176 -9.83 -25.56 0.71
CA GLN A 176 -11.09 -25.09 0.16
C GLN A 176 -10.83 -24.31 -1.14
N PRO A 177 -11.82 -24.16 -2.03
CA PRO A 177 -11.64 -23.39 -3.26
C PRO A 177 -11.38 -21.92 -2.94
N VAL A 178 -10.40 -21.30 -3.60
CA VAL A 178 -10.10 -19.87 -3.43
C VAL A 178 -10.12 -19.18 -4.80
N PRO A 179 -11.28 -18.62 -5.23
CA PRO A 179 -11.46 -18.06 -6.58
C PRO A 179 -10.47 -16.96 -6.96
N TYR A 180 -9.90 -16.26 -5.96
CA TYR A 180 -8.96 -15.15 -6.10
C TYR A 180 -7.49 -15.56 -5.88
N LEU A 181 -7.18 -16.86 -5.77
CA LEU A 181 -5.81 -17.33 -5.49
C LEU A 181 -4.77 -16.79 -6.47
N THR A 182 -5.09 -16.70 -7.77
CA THR A 182 -4.16 -16.15 -8.78
C THR A 182 -3.81 -14.69 -8.50
N SER A 183 -4.70 -13.92 -7.88
CA SER A 183 -4.42 -12.55 -7.43
C SER A 183 -3.54 -12.51 -6.18
N ILE A 184 -3.65 -13.50 -5.28
CA ILE A 184 -2.71 -13.67 -4.16
C ILE A 184 -1.30 -14.03 -4.68
N LEU A 185 -1.23 -14.92 -5.68
CA LEU A 185 0.02 -15.31 -6.35
C LEU A 185 0.64 -14.21 -7.25
N ALA A 186 -0.01 -13.05 -7.35
CA ALA A 186 0.53 -11.83 -7.98
C ALA A 186 1.11 -10.85 -6.94
N PHE A 187 0.92 -11.10 -5.64
CA PHE A 187 1.32 -10.20 -4.55
C PHE A 187 2.69 -10.55 -3.98
N THR A 188 3.44 -9.54 -3.51
CA THR A 188 4.87 -9.68 -3.23
C THR A 188 5.26 -10.73 -2.17
N PRO A 189 4.47 -11.04 -1.11
CA PRO A 189 4.80 -12.12 -0.17
C PRO A 189 4.84 -13.52 -0.81
N PHE A 190 4.23 -13.70 -1.99
CA PHE A 190 4.22 -14.96 -2.75
C PHE A 190 5.28 -15.01 -3.86
N PHE A 191 6.13 -13.99 -3.99
CA PHE A 191 7.27 -13.99 -4.90
C PHE A 191 8.33 -15.01 -4.47
N PRO A 192 9.15 -15.52 -5.42
CA PRO A 192 10.12 -16.57 -5.12
C PRO A 192 11.28 -16.02 -4.28
N GLN A 193 12.04 -16.91 -3.65
CA GLN A 193 13.28 -16.56 -2.95
C GLN A 193 14.34 -17.65 -3.15
N ASN A 194 15.57 -17.26 -3.48
CA ASN A 194 16.69 -18.18 -3.68
C ASN A 194 17.17 -18.74 -2.33
N GLU A 195 16.96 -20.04 -2.09
CA GLU A 195 17.27 -20.73 -0.84
C GLU A 195 18.72 -20.56 -0.39
N ALA A 196 19.67 -20.69 -1.33
CA ALA A 196 21.09 -20.62 -1.05
C ALA A 196 21.50 -19.21 -0.57
N PHE A 197 21.04 -18.17 -1.26
CA PHE A 197 21.36 -16.78 -0.92
C PHE A 197 20.70 -16.35 0.39
N VAL A 198 19.42 -16.68 0.61
CA VAL A 198 18.72 -16.37 1.88
C VAL A 198 19.44 -17.05 3.05
N THR A 199 19.87 -18.30 2.87
CA THR A 199 20.61 -19.06 3.89
C THR A 199 22.03 -18.54 4.10
N GLU A 200 22.68 -17.96 3.09
CA GLU A 200 23.98 -17.27 3.22
C GLU A 200 23.86 -15.99 4.05
N LYS A 201 22.82 -15.18 3.82
CA LYS A 201 22.64 -13.88 4.51
C LYS A 201 22.01 -14.02 5.90
N GLY A 202 21.14 -15.01 6.13
CA GLY A 202 20.42 -15.18 7.39
C GLY A 202 19.66 -13.91 7.78
N ASP A 203 19.78 -13.51 9.04
CA ASP A 203 19.16 -12.28 9.62
C ASP A 203 19.46 -10.98 8.84
N ALA A 204 20.49 -10.97 7.98
CA ALA A 204 20.81 -9.81 7.14
C ALA A 204 19.98 -9.74 5.84
N TYR A 205 19.31 -10.81 5.42
CA TYR A 205 18.54 -10.83 4.17
C TYR A 205 17.46 -9.73 4.15
N GLY A 206 17.35 -8.99 3.05
CA GLY A 206 16.34 -7.93 2.91
C GLY A 206 16.63 -6.62 3.67
N THR A 207 17.81 -6.46 4.30
CA THR A 207 18.18 -5.26 5.08
C THR A 207 18.94 -4.18 4.28
N SER A 208 19.49 -4.53 3.11
CA SER A 208 20.19 -3.61 2.21
C SER A 208 20.22 -4.15 0.77
N SER A 209 20.60 -3.30 -0.19
CA SER A 209 20.81 -3.70 -1.58
C SER A 209 21.94 -4.72 -1.80
N GLU A 210 22.85 -4.89 -0.84
CA GLU A 210 23.89 -5.94 -0.85
C GLU A 210 23.39 -7.29 -0.31
N ASN A 211 22.27 -7.27 0.44
CA ASN A 211 21.70 -8.42 1.13
C ASN A 211 20.40 -8.92 0.49
N ILE A 212 20.18 -8.64 -0.80
CA ILE A 212 19.10 -9.23 -1.61
C ILE A 212 19.66 -9.83 -2.91
N LEU A 213 18.98 -10.88 -3.39
CA LEU A 213 19.14 -11.42 -4.73
C LEU A 213 17.78 -11.27 -5.43
N THR A 214 17.79 -10.87 -6.69
CA THR A 214 16.62 -10.31 -7.37
C THR A 214 16.38 -10.98 -8.72
N ASN A 215 15.13 -11.04 -9.20
CA ASN A 215 14.76 -11.70 -10.45
C ASN A 215 13.86 -10.82 -11.35
N GLY A 216 13.64 -9.57 -10.95
CA GLY A 216 12.77 -8.61 -11.63
C GLY A 216 13.48 -7.71 -12.64
N PRO A 217 12.77 -6.65 -13.11
CA PRO A 217 13.21 -5.79 -14.22
C PRO A 217 14.34 -4.82 -13.84
N PHE A 218 14.51 -4.50 -12.56
CA PHE A 218 15.59 -3.67 -12.04
C PHE A 218 16.35 -4.36 -10.90
N LEU A 219 17.55 -3.87 -10.63
CA LEU A 219 18.42 -4.20 -9.50
C LEU A 219 18.46 -2.99 -8.57
N MET A 220 18.15 -3.17 -7.29
CA MET A 220 18.31 -2.10 -6.29
C MET A 220 19.78 -1.78 -6.04
N LYS A 221 20.10 -0.51 -5.83
CA LYS A 221 21.40 0.01 -5.40
C LYS A 221 21.21 1.04 -4.28
N ASN A 222 22.30 1.31 -3.56
CA ASN A 222 22.42 2.43 -2.63
C ASN A 222 21.30 2.51 -1.56
N TRP A 223 20.83 1.36 -1.07
CA TRP A 223 19.76 1.26 -0.07
C TRP A 223 20.16 0.44 1.16
N ASP A 224 19.79 0.92 2.33
CA ASP A 224 19.65 0.17 3.58
C ASP A 224 18.40 0.64 4.37
N GLN A 225 18.03 -0.08 5.44
CA GLN A 225 16.87 0.27 6.29
C GLN A 225 16.95 1.63 7.02
N ALA A 226 18.06 2.37 6.93
CA ALA A 226 18.18 3.73 7.46
C ALA A 226 18.14 4.80 6.34
N SER A 227 18.05 4.39 5.08
CA SER A 227 18.13 5.26 3.90
C SER A 227 16.78 5.87 3.53
N SER A 228 16.75 7.18 3.36
CA SER A 228 15.61 7.95 2.81
C SER A 228 15.65 8.08 1.28
N THR A 229 16.54 7.33 0.62
CA THR A 229 16.76 7.31 -0.83
C THR A 229 17.14 5.91 -1.29
N TRP A 230 16.90 5.58 -2.56
CA TRP A 230 17.44 4.38 -3.21
C TRP A 230 17.48 4.57 -4.73
N ASP A 231 18.28 3.75 -5.41
CA ASP A 231 18.37 3.73 -6.86
C ASP A 231 17.94 2.36 -7.42
N LEU A 232 17.37 2.35 -8.62
CA LEU A 232 17.06 1.16 -9.40
C LEU A 232 17.82 1.23 -10.75
N GLU A 233 18.70 0.26 -10.99
CA GLU A 233 19.43 0.08 -12.26
C GLU A 233 18.78 -1.05 -13.06
N LYS A 234 18.64 -0.92 -14.38
CA LYS A 234 18.03 -1.95 -15.24
C LYS A 234 18.75 -3.31 -15.16
N ASN A 235 17.97 -4.38 -15.04
CA ASN A 235 18.49 -5.75 -15.02
C ASN A 235 18.65 -6.29 -16.45
N GLU A 236 19.87 -6.25 -16.98
CA GLU A 236 20.19 -6.75 -18.32
C GLU A 236 20.09 -8.29 -18.46
N ASP A 237 19.98 -9.03 -17.36
CA ASP A 237 19.72 -10.48 -17.36
C ASP A 237 18.22 -10.82 -17.14
N TYR A 238 17.32 -9.83 -17.08
CA TYR A 238 15.89 -10.05 -16.96
C TYR A 238 15.27 -10.61 -18.26
N TYR A 239 14.44 -11.66 -18.13
CA TYR A 239 13.88 -12.40 -19.27
C TYR A 239 13.09 -11.55 -20.29
N ASN A 240 12.55 -10.40 -19.84
CA ASN A 240 11.79 -9.46 -20.66
C ASN A 240 12.41 -8.04 -20.62
N ARG A 241 13.74 -7.93 -20.48
CA ARG A 241 14.48 -6.66 -20.52
C ARG A 241 14.17 -5.81 -21.75
N ASP A 242 13.84 -6.45 -22.88
CA ASP A 242 13.52 -5.78 -24.14
C ASP A 242 12.24 -4.94 -24.05
N ALA A 243 11.35 -5.21 -23.07
CA ALA A 243 10.22 -4.36 -22.73
C ALA A 243 10.57 -3.19 -21.80
N ILE A 244 11.66 -3.30 -21.02
CA ILE A 244 12.08 -2.31 -20.02
C ILE A 244 12.84 -1.17 -20.71
N LYS A 245 12.35 0.06 -20.56
CA LYS A 245 12.87 1.24 -21.30
C LYS A 245 13.58 2.27 -20.42
N LEU A 246 13.28 2.29 -19.13
CA LEU A 246 14.08 3.06 -18.17
C LEU A 246 15.37 2.30 -17.88
N GLU A 247 16.48 3.03 -17.86
CA GLU A 247 17.81 2.48 -17.57
C GLU A 247 18.18 2.67 -16.09
N ASN A 248 17.76 3.81 -15.50
CA ASN A 248 18.03 4.21 -14.12
C ASN A 248 16.82 4.98 -13.55
N ILE A 249 16.42 4.69 -12.31
CA ILE A 249 15.44 5.44 -11.52
C ILE A 249 16.05 5.79 -10.16
N HIS A 250 15.84 7.02 -9.70
CA HIS A 250 16.15 7.48 -8.34
C HIS A 250 14.87 7.69 -7.55
N TYR A 251 14.89 7.41 -6.24
CA TYR A 251 13.81 7.69 -5.30
C TYR A 251 14.31 8.47 -4.08
N GLU A 252 13.52 9.46 -3.64
CA GLU A 252 13.68 10.16 -2.35
C GLU A 252 12.37 10.16 -1.53
N VAL A 253 12.47 10.06 -0.20
CA VAL A 253 11.31 10.11 0.71
C VAL A 253 10.95 11.56 1.03
N ILE A 254 9.77 12.01 0.57
CA ILE A 254 9.29 13.38 0.70
C ILE A 254 7.87 13.37 1.30
N LYS A 255 7.70 14.02 2.46
CA LYS A 255 6.45 13.92 3.27
C LYS A 255 5.51 15.11 3.15
N GLU A 256 5.95 16.21 2.53
CA GLU A 256 5.17 17.43 2.34
C GLU A 256 4.96 17.76 0.86
N ALA A 257 3.70 17.89 0.42
CA ALA A 257 3.37 18.25 -0.97
C ALA A 257 4.05 19.54 -1.48
N VAL A 258 4.34 20.51 -0.59
CA VAL A 258 5.07 21.73 -0.98
C VAL A 258 6.51 21.42 -1.43
N THR A 259 7.16 20.43 -0.82
CA THR A 259 8.53 20.01 -1.15
C THR A 259 8.53 19.33 -2.52
N GLY A 260 7.69 18.30 -2.69
CA GLY A 260 7.56 17.56 -3.96
C GLY A 260 7.12 18.45 -5.12
N TYR A 261 6.11 19.31 -4.91
CA TYR A 261 5.64 20.26 -5.93
C TYR A 261 6.73 21.25 -6.38
N ASN A 262 7.53 21.79 -5.46
CA ASN A 262 8.62 22.69 -5.84
C ASN A 262 9.72 21.93 -6.62
N LEU A 263 10.11 20.73 -6.17
CA LEU A 263 11.12 19.91 -6.85
C LEU A 263 10.66 19.49 -8.27
N PHE A 264 9.37 19.17 -8.44
CA PHE A 264 8.77 18.93 -9.76
C PHE A 264 8.88 20.17 -10.67
N ASN A 265 8.45 21.34 -10.21
CA ASN A 265 8.51 22.60 -10.97
C ASN A 265 9.96 23.05 -11.28
N GLU A 266 10.94 22.61 -10.50
CA GLU A 266 12.37 22.85 -10.76
C GLU A 266 13.02 21.81 -11.68
N GLY A 267 12.28 20.77 -12.10
CA GLY A 267 12.79 19.67 -12.92
C GLY A 267 13.71 18.70 -12.16
N GLN A 268 13.53 18.60 -10.84
CA GLN A 268 14.25 17.68 -9.95
C GLN A 268 13.45 16.41 -9.62
N LEU A 269 12.14 16.41 -9.91
CA LEU A 269 11.26 15.22 -9.87
C LEU A 269 10.49 15.11 -11.18
N ASP A 270 10.34 13.88 -11.67
CA ASP A 270 9.50 13.51 -12.81
C ASP A 270 8.07 13.13 -12.38
N MET A 271 7.86 12.84 -11.08
CA MET A 271 6.55 12.66 -10.46
C MET A 271 6.52 13.26 -9.05
N ALA A 272 5.42 13.92 -8.66
CA ALA A 272 5.19 14.36 -7.29
C ALA A 272 3.72 14.28 -6.86
N ASP A 273 3.43 13.56 -5.77
CA ASP A 273 2.10 13.53 -5.13
C ASP A 273 1.79 14.90 -4.48
N ILE A 274 0.62 15.46 -4.80
CA ILE A 274 0.14 16.75 -4.30
C ILE A 274 -1.29 16.67 -3.78
N TYR A 275 -1.63 17.57 -2.86
CA TYR A 275 -2.95 17.63 -2.22
C TYR A 275 -3.32 19.06 -1.80
N GLY A 276 -4.60 19.29 -1.54
CA GLY A 276 -5.15 20.54 -1.03
C GLY A 276 -5.10 21.69 -2.02
N GLU A 277 -4.56 22.81 -1.57
CA GLU A 277 -4.39 24.03 -2.36
C GLU A 277 -3.51 23.82 -3.62
N TYR A 278 -2.53 22.90 -3.59
CA TYR A 278 -1.67 22.64 -4.75
C TYR A 278 -2.43 22.00 -5.92
N VAL A 279 -3.43 21.17 -5.64
CA VAL A 279 -4.33 20.60 -6.65
C VAL A 279 -5.26 21.68 -7.21
N LYS A 280 -5.84 22.50 -6.33
CA LYS A 280 -6.66 23.67 -6.70
C LYS A 280 -5.92 24.69 -7.58
N GLN A 281 -4.59 24.77 -7.47
CA GLN A 281 -3.73 25.60 -8.34
C GLN A 281 -3.37 24.94 -9.69
N ASN A 282 -3.53 23.62 -9.82
CA ASN A 282 -3.16 22.84 -11.01
C ASN A 282 -4.36 22.16 -11.72
N ASP A 283 -5.60 22.44 -11.31
CA ASP A 283 -6.87 21.93 -11.88
C ASP A 283 -7.02 22.11 -13.41
N ALA A 284 -6.20 22.98 -14.02
CA ALA A 284 -6.13 23.22 -15.46
C ALA A 284 -4.72 22.98 -16.07
N ASN A 285 -3.83 22.29 -15.36
CA ASN A 285 -2.51 21.89 -15.86
C ASN A 285 -2.58 20.47 -16.44
N GLU A 286 -2.11 20.29 -17.68
CA GLU A 286 -2.09 18.98 -18.38
C GLU A 286 -1.10 17.98 -17.75
N GLU A 287 -0.20 18.46 -16.87
CA GLU A 287 0.73 17.66 -16.06
C GLU A 287 0.06 17.02 -14.82
N LEU A 288 -1.13 17.49 -14.42
CA LEU A 288 -1.86 16.95 -13.27
C LEU A 288 -2.65 15.70 -13.67
N GLN A 289 -2.36 14.58 -13.00
CA GLN A 289 -3.14 13.36 -13.09
C GLN A 289 -3.80 13.07 -11.74
N THR A 290 -5.11 12.81 -11.74
CA THR A 290 -5.86 12.41 -10.54
C THR A 290 -6.42 11.00 -10.72
N VAL A 291 -6.02 10.08 -9.85
CA VAL A 291 -6.39 8.66 -9.90
C VAL A 291 -7.08 8.27 -8.60
N LEU A 292 -8.37 7.90 -8.68
CA LEU A 292 -9.07 7.28 -7.55
C LEU A 292 -8.46 5.90 -7.27
N THR A 293 -7.97 5.68 -6.05
CA THR A 293 -7.35 4.41 -5.64
C THR A 293 -8.31 3.60 -4.79
N SER A 294 -8.06 2.30 -4.65
CA SER A 294 -8.82 1.42 -3.74
C SER A 294 -8.45 1.61 -2.26
N TYR A 295 -7.63 2.59 -1.89
CA TYR A 295 -7.21 2.77 -0.50
C TYR A 295 -8.32 3.43 0.32
N ILE A 296 -8.84 2.74 1.34
CA ILE A 296 -9.81 3.30 2.28
C ILE A 296 -9.10 3.79 3.54
N HIS A 297 -9.41 5.02 3.95
CA HIS A 297 -9.05 5.55 5.26
C HIS A 297 -10.23 5.38 6.22
N TYR A 298 -9.96 4.92 7.45
CA TYR A 298 -10.99 4.49 8.40
C TYR A 298 -10.56 4.64 9.86
N PHE A 299 -11.52 4.67 10.78
CA PHE A 299 -11.23 4.56 12.21
C PHE A 299 -11.03 3.11 12.64
N LYS A 300 -9.85 2.83 13.20
CA LYS A 300 -9.63 1.70 14.11
C LYS A 300 -10.04 2.17 15.50
N MET A 301 -11.11 1.59 16.04
CA MET A 301 -11.66 1.91 17.36
C MET A 301 -11.35 0.77 18.32
N ASN A 302 -10.19 0.84 18.98
CA ASN A 302 -9.70 -0.26 19.80
C ASN A 302 -10.54 -0.41 21.07
N GLN A 303 -11.21 -1.55 21.22
CA GLN A 303 -12.09 -1.81 22.35
C GLN A 303 -11.33 -2.15 23.64
N LYS A 304 -10.05 -2.59 23.56
CA LYS A 304 -9.27 -3.02 24.73
C LYS A 304 -7.80 -2.56 24.68
N ARG A 305 -7.34 -1.81 25.68
CA ARG A 305 -5.94 -1.37 25.86
C ARG A 305 -5.43 -1.81 27.24
N ASP A 306 -4.23 -2.37 27.32
CA ASP A 306 -3.67 -2.96 28.56
C ASP A 306 -4.61 -3.94 29.30
N GLY A 307 -5.40 -4.72 28.55
CA GLY A 307 -6.36 -5.67 29.11
C GLY A 307 -7.57 -5.01 29.81
N LYS A 308 -7.87 -3.74 29.53
CA LYS A 308 -9.03 -3.00 30.02
C LYS A 308 -9.86 -2.51 28.85
N ASP A 309 -11.18 -2.48 29.02
CA ASP A 309 -12.09 -1.91 28.05
C ASP A 309 -11.83 -0.39 27.90
N THR A 310 -11.80 0.10 26.67
CA THR A 310 -11.81 1.54 26.34
C THR A 310 -13.27 2.02 26.18
N ILE A 311 -13.48 3.30 25.89
CA ILE A 311 -14.81 3.80 25.52
C ILE A 311 -15.42 3.08 24.30
N PHE A 312 -14.58 2.54 23.40
CA PHE A 312 -15.02 1.88 22.17
C PHE A 312 -15.59 0.47 22.37
N ALA A 313 -15.45 -0.10 23.57
CA ALA A 313 -16.21 -1.29 23.96
C ALA A 313 -17.73 -1.01 23.97
N ASN A 314 -18.16 0.22 24.26
CA ASN A 314 -19.57 0.61 24.17
C ASN A 314 -19.95 0.89 22.70
N GLU A 315 -20.81 0.06 22.13
CA GLU A 315 -21.28 0.18 20.74
C GLU A 315 -21.93 1.55 20.44
N ASN A 316 -22.57 2.19 21.42
CA ASN A 316 -23.14 3.52 21.24
C ASN A 316 -22.05 4.59 21.01
N VAL A 317 -20.83 4.41 21.54
CA VAL A 317 -19.70 5.30 21.21
C VAL A 317 -19.27 5.09 19.76
N ARG A 318 -19.11 3.83 19.34
CA ARG A 318 -18.70 3.52 17.96
C ARG A 318 -19.72 4.02 16.93
N LYS A 319 -21.01 3.83 17.18
CA LYS A 319 -22.09 4.38 16.36
C LYS A 319 -22.16 5.91 16.40
N ALA A 320 -21.88 6.54 17.54
CA ALA A 320 -21.76 8.00 17.60
C ALA A 320 -20.64 8.52 16.69
N VAL A 321 -19.49 7.85 16.65
CA VAL A 321 -18.36 8.18 15.75
C VAL A 321 -18.71 7.95 14.27
N TYR A 322 -19.38 6.83 13.93
CA TYR A 322 -19.81 6.52 12.56
C TYR A 322 -20.63 7.66 11.93
N TYR A 323 -21.60 8.20 12.68
CA TYR A 323 -22.49 9.25 12.19
C TYR A 323 -21.93 10.69 12.33
N ALA A 324 -20.78 10.91 13.01
CA ALA A 324 -20.34 12.26 13.39
C ALA A 324 -19.57 13.05 12.30
N ILE A 325 -18.78 12.36 11.47
CA ILE A 325 -17.80 13.02 10.58
C ILE A 325 -18.45 13.54 9.30
N ASP A 326 -18.19 14.82 8.98
CA ASP A 326 -18.54 15.41 7.68
C ASP A 326 -17.57 14.96 6.58
N LYS A 327 -17.77 13.76 6.06
CA LYS A 327 -16.90 13.13 5.05
C LYS A 327 -16.80 13.98 3.77
N GLU A 328 -17.90 14.62 3.39
CA GLU A 328 -17.99 15.51 2.22
C GLU A 328 -17.10 16.75 2.38
N ALA A 329 -17.17 17.44 3.52
CA ALA A 329 -16.29 18.57 3.82
C ALA A 329 -14.82 18.12 3.96
N LEU A 330 -14.53 16.95 4.54
CA LEU A 330 -13.16 16.42 4.60
C LEU A 330 -12.55 16.30 3.19
N VAL A 331 -13.25 15.65 2.26
CA VAL A 331 -12.67 15.42 0.91
C VAL A 331 -12.63 16.69 0.06
N LYS A 332 -13.59 17.61 0.19
CA LYS A 332 -13.67 18.84 -0.64
C LYS A 332 -12.85 20.01 -0.12
N ASP A 333 -12.79 20.19 1.21
CA ASP A 333 -12.19 21.37 1.83
C ASP A 333 -10.79 21.09 2.41
N VAL A 334 -10.53 19.88 2.92
CA VAL A 334 -9.24 19.50 3.52
C VAL A 334 -8.32 18.80 2.53
N LEU A 335 -8.78 17.71 1.91
CA LEU A 335 -7.99 16.89 0.98
C LEU A 335 -7.89 17.52 -0.41
N SER A 336 -9.03 17.87 -1.02
CA SER A 336 -9.11 18.56 -2.33
C SER A 336 -8.36 17.86 -3.48
N ASP A 337 -8.10 16.56 -3.37
CA ASP A 337 -7.15 15.79 -4.19
C ASP A 337 -7.83 14.74 -5.11
N GLY A 338 -9.16 14.82 -5.23
CA GLY A 338 -10.00 13.85 -5.93
C GLY A 338 -10.52 12.70 -5.07
N SER A 339 -10.15 12.62 -3.78
CA SER A 339 -10.69 11.61 -2.86
C SER A 339 -12.21 11.70 -2.73
N GLU A 340 -12.87 10.57 -2.50
CA GLU A 340 -14.33 10.45 -2.43
C GLU A 340 -14.78 10.09 -1.01
N ALA A 341 -15.89 10.68 -0.56
CA ALA A 341 -16.53 10.30 0.69
C ALA A 341 -17.15 8.89 0.55
N ILE A 342 -16.87 7.98 1.49
CA ILE A 342 -17.34 6.59 1.40
C ILE A 342 -17.95 6.09 2.72
N ASN A 343 -19.02 5.30 2.61
CA ASN A 343 -19.67 4.66 3.76
C ASN A 343 -19.34 3.17 3.90
N GLY A 344 -19.00 2.49 2.80
CA GLY A 344 -18.50 1.11 2.80
C GLY A 344 -16.99 1.02 3.03
N PHE A 345 -16.54 -0.16 3.44
CA PHE A 345 -15.13 -0.53 3.62
C PHE A 345 -14.55 -1.19 2.36
N ILE A 346 -15.36 -1.88 1.52
CA ILE A 346 -14.94 -2.21 0.15
C ILE A 346 -15.13 -0.96 -0.75
N PRO A 347 -14.15 -0.51 -1.54
CA PRO A 347 -14.21 0.72 -2.35
C PRO A 347 -15.22 0.74 -3.50
N ASN A 348 -15.48 1.92 -4.06
CA ASN A 348 -16.02 2.11 -5.41
C ASN A 348 -14.99 1.63 -6.46
N ASN A 349 -15.48 1.05 -7.57
CA ASN A 349 -14.73 0.66 -8.77
C ASN A 349 -13.63 -0.39 -8.56
N PHE A 350 -13.78 -1.25 -7.54
CA PHE A 350 -12.74 -2.21 -7.15
C PHE A 350 -13.06 -3.65 -7.56
N VAL A 351 -14.26 -4.14 -7.23
CA VAL A 351 -14.71 -5.52 -7.46
C VAL A 351 -16.17 -5.54 -7.88
N PHE A 352 -16.48 -6.43 -8.81
CA PHE A 352 -17.72 -6.42 -9.57
C PHE A 352 -18.50 -7.73 -9.41
N ASN A 353 -19.84 -7.62 -9.38
CA ASN A 353 -20.75 -8.73 -9.22
C ASN A 353 -20.58 -9.74 -10.38
N PRO A 354 -20.31 -11.02 -10.12
CA PRO A 354 -19.97 -12.00 -11.15
C PRO A 354 -21.14 -12.35 -12.09
N GLU A 355 -22.40 -12.11 -11.69
CA GLU A 355 -23.58 -12.33 -12.53
C GLU A 355 -24.04 -11.07 -13.27
N THR A 356 -23.93 -9.89 -12.63
CA THR A 356 -24.54 -8.65 -13.14
C THR A 356 -23.55 -7.62 -13.68
N GLY A 357 -22.26 -7.72 -13.34
CA GLY A 357 -21.20 -6.79 -13.75
C GLY A 357 -21.22 -5.43 -13.05
N LYS A 358 -22.13 -5.21 -12.09
CA LYS A 358 -22.16 -4.00 -11.25
C LYS A 358 -20.99 -3.92 -10.27
N ASP A 359 -20.65 -2.71 -9.81
CA ASP A 359 -19.75 -2.52 -8.68
C ASP A 359 -20.37 -2.96 -7.33
N PHE A 360 -19.53 -3.38 -6.38
CA PHE A 360 -19.95 -3.77 -5.03
C PHE A 360 -20.75 -2.66 -4.31
N ARG A 361 -20.44 -1.38 -4.50
CA ARG A 361 -21.18 -0.26 -3.88
C ARG A 361 -22.59 -0.06 -4.42
N GLU A 362 -22.89 -0.50 -5.64
CA GLU A 362 -24.26 -0.46 -6.17
C GLU A 362 -25.17 -1.52 -5.52
N ASP A 363 -24.63 -2.70 -5.20
CA ASP A 363 -25.37 -3.77 -4.53
C ASP A 363 -25.33 -3.65 -2.99
N ALA A 364 -24.33 -2.96 -2.43
CA ALA A 364 -24.14 -2.74 -1.00
C ALA A 364 -24.11 -1.24 -0.59
N PRO A 365 -25.20 -0.49 -0.73
CA PRO A 365 -25.30 0.85 -0.15
C PRO A 365 -25.41 0.78 1.39
N LEU A 366 -24.67 1.64 2.09
CA LEU A 366 -24.72 1.82 3.55
C LEU A 366 -25.05 3.27 3.93
N GLU A 367 -25.62 3.46 5.11
CA GLU A 367 -26.02 4.79 5.60
C GLU A 367 -24.85 5.79 5.73
N GLY A 368 -25.18 7.09 5.66
CA GLY A 368 -24.22 8.19 5.72
C GLY A 368 -24.21 8.92 7.07
N PRO A 369 -23.28 9.88 7.25
CA PRO A 369 -23.22 10.69 8.46
C PRO A 369 -24.52 11.46 8.75
N ASP A 370 -24.97 11.41 10.00
CA ASP A 370 -26.02 12.27 10.54
C ASP A 370 -25.66 12.74 11.95
N LYS A 371 -25.33 14.02 12.07
CA LYS A 371 -24.91 14.64 13.33
C LYS A 371 -26.01 14.62 14.41
N ALA A 372 -27.29 14.47 14.04
CA ALA A 372 -28.37 14.27 15.01
C ALA A 372 -28.38 12.84 15.60
N THR A 373 -28.26 11.82 14.75
CA THR A 373 -28.15 10.40 15.16
C THR A 373 -26.85 10.14 15.92
N ALA A 374 -25.73 10.76 15.52
CA ALA A 374 -24.46 10.74 16.26
C ALA A 374 -24.65 11.18 17.72
N LEU A 375 -25.26 12.36 17.92
CA LEU A 375 -25.55 12.92 19.24
C LEU A 375 -26.55 12.04 20.02
N ALA A 376 -27.53 11.44 19.36
CA ALA A 376 -28.50 10.54 19.98
C ALA A 376 -27.89 9.20 20.45
N TYR A 377 -26.84 8.71 19.78
CA TYR A 377 -26.03 7.58 20.28
C TYR A 377 -25.08 8.02 21.40
N TRP A 378 -24.43 9.18 21.27
CA TRP A 378 -23.54 9.72 22.30
C TRP A 378 -24.26 9.91 23.64
N GLN A 379 -25.49 10.46 23.63
CA GLN A 379 -26.31 10.63 24.83
C GLN A 379 -26.68 9.32 25.54
N LYS A 380 -26.74 8.20 24.80
CA LYS A 380 -26.89 6.86 25.41
C LYS A 380 -25.58 6.43 26.05
N ALA A 381 -24.47 6.51 25.32
CA ALA A 381 -23.14 6.12 25.79
C ALA A 381 -22.73 6.86 27.08
N THR A 382 -22.88 8.20 27.11
CA THR A 382 -22.47 9.03 28.25
C THR A 382 -23.27 8.77 29.53
N ALA A 383 -24.45 8.13 29.43
CA ALA A 383 -25.20 7.69 30.61
C ALA A 383 -24.54 6.50 31.32
N ASP A 384 -23.80 5.67 30.58
CA ASP A 384 -23.05 4.51 31.10
C ASP A 384 -21.62 4.89 31.51
N ILE A 385 -20.92 5.70 30.69
CA ILE A 385 -19.47 5.93 30.79
C ILE A 385 -19.07 7.32 31.33
N GLY A 386 -20.02 8.24 31.53
CA GLY A 386 -19.79 9.58 32.05
C GLY A 386 -19.80 10.70 30.99
N ASP A 387 -19.74 11.96 31.46
CA ASP A 387 -19.95 13.19 30.66
C ASP A 387 -18.65 13.92 30.27
N LYS A 388 -17.48 13.39 30.67
CA LYS A 388 -16.16 13.99 30.40
C LYS A 388 -15.16 12.89 30.06
N ILE A 389 -14.77 12.84 28.80
CA ILE A 389 -14.02 11.73 28.20
C ILE A 389 -12.84 12.34 27.45
N SER A 390 -11.66 11.76 27.59
CA SER A 390 -10.46 12.16 26.86
C SER A 390 -9.83 10.92 26.25
N ILE A 391 -9.48 10.97 24.96
CA ILE A 391 -8.85 9.85 24.23
C ILE A 391 -7.62 10.27 23.44
N GLU A 392 -6.71 9.32 23.25
CA GLU A 392 -5.58 9.43 22.31
C GLU A 392 -6.01 8.99 20.89
N MET A 393 -5.84 9.87 19.89
CA MET A 393 -6.02 9.56 18.47
C MET A 393 -4.67 9.47 17.75
N LEU A 394 -4.31 8.25 17.35
CA LEU A 394 -3.08 7.94 16.62
C LEU A 394 -3.22 8.25 15.12
N THR A 395 -2.22 8.94 14.55
CA THR A 395 -2.10 9.24 13.12
C THR A 395 -0.63 9.18 12.66
N LYS A 396 -0.39 9.23 11.35
CA LYS A 396 0.96 9.17 10.74
C LYS A 396 1.62 10.56 10.70
N ASP A 397 2.90 10.64 10.31
CA ASP A 397 3.70 11.88 10.33
C ASP A 397 3.68 12.71 9.03
N THR A 398 2.89 12.33 8.02
CA THR A 398 2.70 13.14 6.80
C THR A 398 1.88 14.41 7.09
N ASP A 399 2.03 15.44 6.25
CA ASP A 399 1.24 16.67 6.37
C ASP A 399 -0.22 16.55 5.94
N ALA A 400 -0.59 15.46 5.24
CA ALA A 400 -1.97 15.12 4.94
C ALA A 400 -2.64 14.45 6.16
N ASP A 401 -2.00 13.42 6.74
CA ASP A 401 -2.53 12.65 7.88
C ASP A 401 -2.72 13.51 9.16
N LYS A 402 -1.90 14.56 9.34
CA LYS A 402 -2.08 15.58 10.39
C LYS A 402 -3.36 16.40 10.17
N LYS A 403 -3.57 16.96 8.99
CA LYS A 403 -4.74 17.81 8.66
C LYS A 403 -6.06 17.03 8.73
N VAL A 404 -6.03 15.78 8.28
CA VAL A 404 -7.15 14.84 8.43
C VAL A 404 -7.47 14.60 9.91
N ALA A 405 -6.44 14.39 10.74
CA ALA A 405 -6.61 14.23 12.19
C ALA A 405 -7.14 15.51 12.88
N GLU A 406 -6.66 16.69 12.51
CA GLU A 406 -7.12 17.99 13.03
C GLU A 406 -8.60 18.25 12.69
N PHE A 407 -9.02 17.99 11.45
CA PHE A 407 -10.42 18.09 11.04
C PHE A 407 -11.32 17.10 11.80
N ILE A 408 -10.86 15.87 11.98
CA ILE A 408 -11.59 14.84 12.74
C ILE A 408 -11.70 15.21 14.22
N GLN A 409 -10.63 15.75 14.81
CA GLN A 409 -10.63 16.27 16.19
C GLN A 409 -11.67 17.39 16.36
N ASP A 410 -11.77 18.33 15.42
CA ASP A 410 -12.82 19.36 15.43
C ASP A 410 -14.23 18.77 15.35
N GLN A 411 -14.49 17.90 14.36
CA GLN A 411 -15.83 17.34 14.14
C GLN A 411 -16.29 16.45 15.31
N LEU A 412 -15.41 15.60 15.85
CA LEU A 412 -15.73 14.76 17.01
C LEU A 412 -16.03 15.61 18.24
N GLN A 413 -15.18 16.58 18.59
CA GLN A 413 -15.40 17.41 19.79
C GLN A 413 -16.61 18.37 19.63
N THR A 414 -16.95 18.77 18.40
CA THR A 414 -18.12 19.60 18.11
C THR A 414 -19.45 18.82 18.17
N VAL A 415 -19.47 17.57 17.69
CA VAL A 415 -20.69 16.74 17.63
C VAL A 415 -20.90 15.91 18.91
N LEU A 416 -19.82 15.53 19.60
CA LEU A 416 -19.82 14.66 20.78
C LEU A 416 -19.47 15.48 22.06
N PRO A 417 -20.42 16.24 22.63
CA PRO A 417 -20.14 17.15 23.74
C PRO A 417 -19.58 16.41 24.96
N GLY A 418 -18.49 16.92 25.53
CA GLY A 418 -17.77 16.31 26.66
C GLY A 418 -16.59 15.42 26.26
N LEU A 419 -16.40 15.17 24.96
CA LEU A 419 -15.20 14.53 24.42
C LEU A 419 -14.04 15.53 24.24
N THR A 420 -12.84 15.10 24.60
CA THR A 420 -11.55 15.67 24.20
C THR A 420 -10.77 14.62 23.41
N VAL A 421 -10.14 15.03 22.31
CA VAL A 421 -9.33 14.13 21.46
C VAL A 421 -7.91 14.71 21.35
N GLU A 422 -6.91 14.00 21.86
CA GLU A 422 -5.50 14.38 21.81
C GLU A 422 -4.82 13.67 20.63
N ILE A 423 -4.22 14.42 19.70
CA ILE A 423 -3.61 13.86 18.48
C ILE A 423 -2.17 13.41 18.75
N LYS A 424 -1.87 12.16 18.38
CA LYS A 424 -0.53 11.55 18.42
C LYS A 424 -0.08 11.19 17.02
N SER A 425 0.76 12.05 16.44
CA SER A 425 1.40 11.84 15.14
C SER A 425 2.73 11.10 15.31
N VAL A 426 2.94 10.00 14.57
CA VAL A 426 4.19 9.20 14.60
C VAL A 426 4.56 8.68 13.20
N PRO A 427 5.83 8.30 12.93
CA PRO A 427 6.22 7.67 11.67
C PRO A 427 5.46 6.37 11.38
N LEU A 428 5.27 6.05 10.09
CA LEU A 428 4.44 4.92 9.62
C LEU A 428 4.74 3.60 10.36
N ASN A 429 6.00 3.17 10.40
CA ASN A 429 6.40 1.91 11.04
C ASN A 429 6.07 1.86 12.55
N ASN A 430 6.14 3.00 13.25
CA ASN A 430 5.73 3.11 14.66
C ASN A 430 4.20 3.04 14.81
N SER A 431 3.44 3.64 13.87
CA SER A 431 1.98 3.52 13.83
C SER A 431 1.52 2.06 13.58
N ILE A 432 2.23 1.34 12.70
CA ILE A 432 2.02 -0.10 12.47
C ILE A 432 2.31 -0.91 13.75
N GLU A 433 3.45 -0.65 14.42
CA GLU A 433 3.82 -1.33 15.67
C GLU A 433 2.78 -1.10 16.79
N LEU A 434 2.42 0.16 17.05
CA LEU A 434 1.44 0.54 18.08
C LEU A 434 0.07 -0.08 17.78
N THR A 435 -0.39 -0.04 16.51
CA THR A 435 -1.69 -0.62 16.18
C THR A 435 -1.67 -2.15 16.26
N ARG A 436 -0.64 -2.85 15.78
CA ARG A 436 -0.51 -4.31 15.97
C ARG A 436 -0.54 -4.73 17.44
N LYS A 437 0.10 -3.95 18.32
CA LYS A 437 0.12 -4.17 19.77
C LYS A 437 -1.17 -3.78 20.50
N SER A 438 -2.16 -3.20 19.81
CA SER A 438 -3.35 -2.58 20.42
C SER A 438 -3.02 -1.46 21.43
N ASP A 439 -1.88 -0.78 21.27
CA ASP A 439 -1.46 0.36 22.11
C ASP A 439 -1.96 1.70 21.57
N TYR A 440 -3.28 1.81 21.43
CA TYR A 440 -4.00 3.00 21.00
C TYR A 440 -5.47 2.91 21.48
N GLU A 441 -6.21 4.02 21.40
CA GLU A 441 -7.66 4.03 21.64
C GLU A 441 -8.40 4.26 20.31
N LEU A 442 -8.16 5.40 19.67
CA LEU A 442 -8.58 5.69 18.31
C LEU A 442 -7.34 5.75 17.41
N ALA A 443 -7.43 5.25 16.18
CA ALA A 443 -6.41 5.47 15.16
C ALA A 443 -7.03 5.68 13.79
N ILE A 444 -6.42 6.55 12.98
CA ILE A 444 -6.75 6.71 11.57
C ILE A 444 -5.96 5.66 10.78
N GLY A 445 -6.61 4.54 10.50
CA GLY A 445 -6.09 3.46 9.68
C GLY A 445 -6.21 3.76 8.19
N THR A 446 -5.44 3.02 7.40
CA THR A 446 -5.54 2.97 5.94
C THR A 446 -5.37 1.52 5.50
N TRP A 447 -6.14 1.08 4.50
CA TRP A 447 -5.98 -0.24 3.87
C TRP A 447 -6.08 -0.09 2.35
N GLY A 448 -5.04 -0.52 1.65
CA GLY A 448 -5.10 -0.81 0.21
C GLY A 448 -5.27 -2.32 0.04
N PRO A 449 -5.94 -2.80 -1.02
CA PRO A 449 -6.22 -4.22 -1.18
C PRO A 449 -5.01 -4.97 -1.72
N ASP A 450 -4.69 -6.11 -1.13
CA ASP A 450 -3.59 -6.97 -1.57
C ASP A 450 -3.94 -7.76 -2.84
N TYR A 451 -5.23 -8.14 -2.95
CA TYR A 451 -5.79 -8.99 -4.01
C TYR A 451 -7.24 -8.59 -4.33
N GLN A 452 -7.70 -8.89 -5.54
CA GLN A 452 -8.97 -8.39 -6.10
C GLN A 452 -10.22 -9.16 -5.61
N ASP A 453 -10.50 -9.15 -4.31
CA ASP A 453 -11.71 -9.73 -3.69
C ASP A 453 -12.12 -8.98 -2.41
N PRO A 454 -13.43 -8.84 -2.06
CA PRO A 454 -13.89 -8.22 -0.82
C PRO A 454 -13.21 -8.71 0.48
N MET A 455 -12.73 -9.96 0.51
CA MET A 455 -12.04 -10.53 1.67
C MET A 455 -10.79 -9.76 2.09
N THR A 456 -10.07 -9.09 1.17
CA THR A 456 -8.87 -8.31 1.55
C THR A 456 -9.20 -7.22 2.57
N TYR A 457 -10.39 -6.62 2.50
CA TYR A 457 -10.89 -5.70 3.53
C TYR A 457 -11.47 -6.48 4.70
N LEU A 458 -12.47 -7.31 4.44
CA LEU A 458 -13.32 -7.89 5.49
C LEU A 458 -12.55 -8.81 6.46
N TYR A 459 -11.50 -9.52 6.01
CA TYR A 459 -10.74 -10.40 6.88
C TYR A 459 -10.03 -9.66 8.03
N ASN A 460 -9.73 -8.35 7.88
CA ASN A 460 -9.07 -7.53 8.91
C ASN A 460 -9.81 -7.47 10.27
N LEU A 461 -11.12 -7.74 10.30
CA LEU A 461 -11.98 -7.59 11.48
C LEU A 461 -12.50 -8.94 12.02
N VAL A 462 -12.01 -10.08 11.51
CA VAL A 462 -12.27 -11.41 12.09
C VAL A 462 -11.65 -11.49 13.50
N SER A 463 -12.27 -12.23 14.41
CA SER A 463 -11.75 -12.45 15.76
C SER A 463 -10.58 -13.46 15.76
N PRO A 464 -9.38 -13.17 16.31
CA PRO A 464 -8.95 -11.92 16.96
C PRO A 464 -8.27 -10.94 15.99
N ASN A 465 -8.52 -9.65 16.18
CA ASN A 465 -7.95 -8.56 15.38
C ASN A 465 -7.38 -7.44 16.26
N ASN A 466 -6.60 -6.54 15.65
CA ASN A 466 -5.93 -5.43 16.33
C ASN A 466 -6.87 -4.30 16.83
N THR A 467 -8.20 -4.43 16.69
CA THR A 467 -9.18 -3.51 17.31
C THR A 467 -9.86 -4.11 18.53
N ASN A 468 -9.58 -5.38 18.87
CA ASN A 468 -10.30 -6.14 19.88
C ASN A 468 -11.84 -6.15 19.65
N TYR A 469 -12.27 -6.06 18.39
CA TYR A 469 -13.64 -6.31 17.98
C TYR A 469 -13.90 -7.82 17.95
N GLU A 470 -15.03 -8.23 18.53
CA GLU A 470 -15.47 -9.62 18.61
C GLU A 470 -16.95 -9.70 18.21
N ASN A 471 -17.27 -10.39 17.12
CA ASN A 471 -18.67 -10.61 16.71
C ASN A 471 -18.80 -11.96 15.97
N LYS A 472 -19.47 -12.92 16.61
CA LYS A 472 -19.60 -14.30 16.11
C LYS A 472 -20.45 -14.42 14.85
N ASP A 473 -21.43 -13.55 14.68
CA ASP A 473 -22.27 -13.56 13.48
C ASP A 473 -21.47 -13.01 12.29
N TYR A 474 -20.57 -12.05 12.54
CA TYR A 474 -19.60 -11.57 11.54
C TYR A 474 -18.58 -12.66 11.21
N ASP A 475 -17.92 -13.24 12.22
CA ASP A 475 -16.92 -14.29 12.05
C ASP A 475 -17.49 -15.49 11.26
N GLN A 476 -18.75 -15.88 11.53
CA GLN A 476 -19.44 -16.94 10.78
C GLN A 476 -19.75 -16.54 9.33
N LEU A 477 -20.17 -15.30 9.04
CA LEU A 477 -20.41 -14.85 7.66
C LEU A 477 -19.12 -14.83 6.83
N ILE A 478 -17.97 -14.49 7.43
CA ILE A 478 -16.66 -14.58 6.77
C ILE A 478 -16.25 -16.05 6.58
N ALA A 479 -16.40 -16.89 7.61
CA ALA A 479 -16.11 -18.31 7.52
C ALA A 479 -16.95 -19.00 6.44
N ASP A 480 -18.26 -18.75 6.39
CA ASP A 480 -19.17 -19.29 5.36
C ASP A 480 -18.81 -18.81 3.94
N SER A 481 -18.36 -17.55 3.81
CA SER A 481 -17.93 -16.99 2.52
C SER A 481 -16.65 -17.64 1.98
N ASN A 482 -15.78 -18.15 2.86
CA ASN A 482 -14.54 -18.82 2.48
C ASN A 482 -14.67 -20.36 2.41
N THR A 483 -15.59 -20.95 3.18
CA THR A 483 -15.85 -22.40 3.24
C THR A 483 -17.08 -22.78 2.41
N THR A 484 -18.27 -22.64 2.99
CA THR A 484 -19.58 -23.15 2.51
C THR A 484 -19.95 -22.64 1.13
N TYR A 485 -19.66 -21.36 0.82
CA TYR A 485 -20.06 -20.71 -0.42
C TYR A 485 -18.90 -20.44 -1.40
N ALA A 486 -17.71 -20.99 -1.16
CA ALA A 486 -16.51 -20.74 -1.99
C ALA A 486 -16.73 -20.96 -3.50
N ASN A 487 -17.45 -22.02 -3.86
CA ASN A 487 -17.82 -22.35 -5.25
C ASN A 487 -19.20 -21.81 -5.68
N ASP A 488 -19.95 -21.16 -4.79
CA ASP A 488 -21.22 -20.48 -5.09
C ASP A 488 -21.01 -18.96 -5.01
N LEU A 489 -20.46 -18.41 -6.09
CA LEU A 489 -20.03 -17.01 -6.13
C LEU A 489 -21.18 -16.01 -5.90
N ALA A 490 -22.42 -16.38 -6.26
CA ALA A 490 -23.60 -15.56 -6.02
C ALA A 490 -23.97 -15.54 -4.53
N THR A 491 -24.12 -16.70 -3.88
CA THR A 491 -24.40 -16.76 -2.43
C THR A 491 -23.24 -16.18 -1.62
N ARG A 492 -21.99 -16.34 -2.08
CA ARG A 492 -20.79 -15.72 -1.48
C ARG A 492 -20.83 -14.19 -1.54
N TRP A 493 -21.09 -13.60 -2.71
CA TRP A 493 -21.27 -12.15 -2.89
C TRP A 493 -22.31 -11.61 -1.90
N ASP A 494 -23.48 -12.23 -1.90
CA ASP A 494 -24.61 -11.89 -1.03
C ASP A 494 -24.26 -12.03 0.48
N THR A 495 -23.33 -12.92 0.84
CA THR A 495 -22.89 -13.15 2.22
C THR A 495 -21.87 -12.11 2.67
N MET A 496 -20.95 -11.72 1.78
CA MET A 496 -19.98 -10.63 2.02
C MET A 496 -20.66 -9.26 2.18
N ILE A 497 -21.74 -9.00 1.43
CA ILE A 497 -22.58 -7.80 1.60
C ILE A 497 -23.20 -7.76 3.01
N LYS A 498 -23.74 -8.89 3.50
CA LYS A 498 -24.29 -9.02 4.85
C LYS A 498 -23.21 -8.83 5.92
N ALA A 499 -22.03 -9.41 5.72
CA ALA A 499 -20.88 -9.28 6.62
C ALA A 499 -20.46 -7.81 6.78
N GLU A 500 -20.31 -7.08 5.67
CA GLU A 500 -19.95 -5.66 5.73
C GLU A 500 -21.02 -4.83 6.43
N LYS A 501 -22.30 -5.00 6.07
CA LYS A 501 -23.40 -4.26 6.70
C LYS A 501 -23.41 -4.45 8.22
N LEU A 502 -23.27 -5.70 8.67
CA LEU A 502 -23.18 -6.05 10.09
C LEU A 502 -22.00 -5.34 10.77
N LEU A 503 -20.83 -5.36 10.14
CA LEU A 503 -19.60 -4.77 10.68
C LEU A 503 -19.64 -3.24 10.73
N VAL A 504 -20.03 -2.59 9.64
CA VAL A 504 -19.87 -1.15 9.44
C VAL A 504 -21.07 -0.35 9.97
N GLU A 505 -22.28 -0.75 9.62
CA GLU A 505 -23.51 0.01 9.93
C GLU A 505 -24.18 -0.52 11.21
N GLU A 506 -24.37 -1.84 11.32
CA GLU A 506 -25.18 -2.42 12.40
C GLU A 506 -24.42 -2.56 13.72
N THR A 507 -23.08 -2.58 13.73
CA THR A 507 -22.26 -2.66 14.97
C THR A 507 -21.11 -1.65 15.05
N ALA A 508 -20.82 -0.95 13.96
CA ALA A 508 -19.70 0.00 13.83
C ALA A 508 -18.38 -0.54 14.40
N GLY A 509 -17.97 -1.76 14.05
CA GLY A 509 -16.65 -2.30 14.40
C GLY A 509 -15.50 -1.54 13.74
N ILE A 510 -15.76 -0.98 12.55
CA ILE A 510 -14.90 -0.10 11.77
C ILE A 510 -15.75 1.03 11.20
N VAL A 511 -15.16 2.21 10.97
CA VAL A 511 -15.84 3.35 10.35
C VAL A 511 -15.03 3.84 9.16
N PRO A 512 -15.43 3.55 7.92
CA PRO A 512 -14.87 4.15 6.71
C PRO A 512 -15.09 5.67 6.68
N ILE A 513 -14.09 6.41 6.23
CA ILE A 513 -14.11 7.89 6.19
C ILE A 513 -14.08 8.37 4.73
N TYR A 514 -13.07 7.96 3.96
CA TYR A 514 -12.92 8.31 2.55
C TYR A 514 -12.17 7.23 1.76
N GLN A 515 -12.47 7.16 0.46
CA GLN A 515 -11.67 6.47 -0.54
C GLN A 515 -10.65 7.45 -1.11
N ARG A 516 -9.37 7.13 -0.99
CA ARG A 516 -8.26 8.01 -1.38
C ARG A 516 -8.12 8.07 -2.90
N ALA A 517 -8.05 9.27 -3.45
CA ALA A 517 -7.38 9.48 -4.73
C ALA A 517 -5.92 9.94 -4.53
N ARG A 518 -5.07 9.69 -5.53
CA ARG A 518 -3.77 10.36 -5.65
C ARG A 518 -3.89 11.42 -6.73
N SER A 519 -3.63 12.68 -6.38
CA SER A 519 -3.34 13.72 -7.36
C SER A 519 -1.83 13.87 -7.48
N ILE A 520 -1.32 13.78 -8.70
CA ILE A 520 0.11 13.61 -8.99
C ILE A 520 0.47 14.55 -10.14
N MET A 521 1.49 15.39 -9.94
CA MET A 521 2.16 16.08 -11.04
C MET A 521 3.08 15.08 -11.75
N VAL A 522 2.94 14.91 -13.07
CA VAL A 522 3.70 13.94 -13.87
C VAL A 522 4.35 14.64 -15.05
N ASN A 523 5.66 14.42 -15.25
CA ASN A 523 6.41 14.98 -16.36
C ASN A 523 5.77 14.53 -17.70
N PRO A 524 5.40 15.44 -18.62
CA PRO A 524 4.77 15.08 -19.89
C PRO A 524 5.54 14.06 -20.72
N SER A 525 6.87 13.98 -20.61
CA SER A 525 7.66 12.93 -21.28
C SER A 525 7.58 11.56 -20.62
N LEU A 526 7.24 11.45 -19.33
CA LEU A 526 7.15 10.17 -18.63
C LEU A 526 5.83 9.47 -18.96
N LYS A 527 5.91 8.37 -19.70
CA LYS A 527 4.79 7.53 -20.14
C LYS A 527 4.90 6.12 -19.54
N GLY A 528 3.82 5.34 -19.62
CA GLY A 528 3.82 3.91 -19.23
C GLY A 528 3.87 3.65 -17.71
N VAL A 529 3.57 4.67 -16.90
CA VAL A 529 3.32 4.52 -15.45
C VAL A 529 1.90 4.01 -15.25
N TYR A 530 1.72 2.97 -14.42
CA TYR A 530 0.41 2.41 -14.08
C TYR A 530 0.13 2.53 -12.58
N TYR A 531 -1.14 2.68 -12.24
CA TYR A 531 -1.62 2.89 -10.86
C TYR A 531 -2.67 1.81 -10.53
N PRO A 532 -2.25 0.58 -10.20
CA PRO A 532 -3.20 -0.52 -10.11
C PRO A 532 -4.13 -0.42 -8.89
N THR A 533 -5.32 -1.00 -9.01
CA THR A 533 -6.35 -0.97 -7.97
C THR A 533 -6.13 -2.00 -6.85
N PHE A 534 -5.03 -2.75 -6.85
CA PHE A 534 -4.58 -3.66 -5.79
C PHE A 534 -3.07 -3.93 -5.87
N GLY A 535 -2.50 -4.47 -4.79
CA GLY A 535 -1.06 -4.76 -4.67
C GLY A 535 -0.22 -3.48 -4.53
N PRO A 536 0.73 -3.20 -5.45
CA PRO A 536 1.48 -1.93 -5.46
C PRO A 536 0.57 -0.72 -5.71
N SER A 537 1.03 0.47 -5.35
CA SER A 537 0.31 1.74 -5.64
C SER A 537 0.82 2.46 -6.89
N THR A 538 1.99 2.03 -7.40
CA THR A 538 2.59 2.49 -8.66
C THR A 538 3.40 1.36 -9.29
N ILE A 539 3.26 1.15 -10.60
CA ILE A 539 4.14 0.28 -11.39
C ILE A 539 4.88 1.16 -12.41
N ILE A 540 6.23 1.15 -12.34
CA ILE A 540 7.11 1.87 -13.29
C ILE A 540 7.94 0.93 -14.17
N LYS A 541 7.80 -0.40 -13.98
CA LYS A 541 8.39 -1.50 -14.78
C LYS A 541 8.37 -1.28 -16.29
N TYR A 542 7.27 -0.75 -16.83
CA TYR A 542 7.08 -0.55 -18.28
C TYR A 542 7.05 0.93 -18.69
N ALA A 543 7.48 1.83 -17.80
CA ALA A 543 7.55 3.26 -18.09
C ALA A 543 8.67 3.58 -19.09
N TYR A 544 8.57 4.74 -19.74
CA TYR A 544 9.55 5.25 -20.69
C TYR A 544 9.50 6.78 -20.79
N MET A 545 10.60 7.39 -21.26
CA MET A 545 10.64 8.81 -21.61
C MET A 545 10.38 8.99 -23.12
N GLU A 546 9.42 9.85 -23.48
CA GLU A 546 9.11 10.27 -24.85
C GLU A 546 9.91 11.53 -25.23
N GLU A 547 10.46 11.58 -26.46
CA GLU A 547 11.41 12.59 -26.98
C GLU A 547 10.76 13.89 -27.51
#